data_AF-A0AAW9NEY4-F1
#
_entry.id   AF-A0AAW9NEY4-F1
#
_cell.length_a   1.000
_cell.length_b   1.000
_cell.length_c   1.000
_cell.angle_alpha   90.00
_cell.angle_beta   90.00
_cell.angle_gamma   90.00
#
_symmetry.space_group_name_H-M   'P 1'
#
loop_
_entity.id
_entity.type
_entity.pdbx_description
1 polymer ?
#
loop_
_entity_poly.entity_id
_entity_poly.type
_entity_poly.pdbx_seq_one_letter_code
_entity_poly.pdbx_strand_id
1 'polypeptide(L)'
;MATWNLSNTKHHVLICNGSSCTEVGSEELTQAIRKEISDRQVDDTIHTTRTRCNGRCHDKCVVIAYPKGTWYKDLKPEDASPFVDSLLANEAYTEKVSHSFLGDGFVRAEGVVAGVTKDKEKVIRVSKIK
;
A
#
# COMPACT_ATOMS: atom_id res chain seq x y z
N MET A 1 -10.54 18.13 13.64
CA MET A 1 -9.64 19.17 13.11
C MET A 1 -8.86 18.56 11.96
N ALA A 2 -8.68 19.29 10.86
CA ALA A 2 -7.81 18.85 9.77
C ALA A 2 -6.36 19.20 10.12
N THR A 3 -5.44 18.23 10.06
CA THR A 3 -4.03 18.42 10.44
C THR A 3 -3.17 18.83 9.24
N TRP A 4 -3.44 18.31 8.04
CA TRP A 4 -2.59 18.47 6.85
C TRP A 4 -3.38 19.08 5.69
N ASN A 5 -2.73 19.95 4.91
CA ASN A 5 -3.23 20.37 3.60
C ASN A 5 -2.77 19.35 2.55
N LEU A 6 -3.70 18.64 1.91
CA LEU A 6 -3.39 17.59 0.94
C LEU A 6 -3.55 18.05 -0.53
N SER A 7 -3.75 19.34 -0.77
CA SER A 7 -4.07 19.86 -2.12
C SER A 7 -2.96 19.63 -3.15
N ASN A 8 -1.71 19.50 -2.71
CA ASN A 8 -0.55 19.25 -3.58
C ASN A 8 -0.13 17.77 -3.63
N THR A 9 -0.84 16.88 -2.92
CA THR A 9 -0.51 15.47 -2.86
C THR A 9 -0.68 14.81 -4.22
N LYS A 10 0.42 14.31 -4.79
CA LYS A 10 0.46 13.53 -6.03
C LYS A 10 0.35 12.04 -5.77
N HIS A 11 0.87 11.58 -4.62
CA HIS A 11 0.82 10.19 -4.21
C HIS A 11 0.29 10.04 -2.79
N HIS A 12 -0.72 9.18 -2.61
CA HIS A 12 -1.18 8.76 -1.29
C HIS A 12 -0.80 7.31 -1.05
N VAL A 13 0.13 7.11 -0.11
CA VAL A 13 0.72 5.82 0.22
C VAL A 13 0.05 5.26 1.48
N LEU A 14 -0.63 4.14 1.35
CA LEU A 14 -1.27 3.43 2.44
C LEU A 14 -0.37 2.27 2.86
N ILE A 15 0.06 2.24 4.12
CA ILE A 15 1.04 1.29 4.64
C ILE A 15 0.35 0.41 5.69
N CYS A 16 0.20 -0.88 5.39
CA CYS A 16 -0.49 -1.81 6.27
C CYS A 16 0.33 -2.07 7.55
N ASN A 17 -0.27 -1.73 8.69
CA ASN A 17 0.23 -2.03 10.03
C ASN A 17 -0.79 -2.91 10.79
N GLY A 18 -1.39 -3.86 10.07
CA GLY A 18 -2.14 -4.97 10.68
C GLY A 18 -1.18 -6.06 11.18
N SER A 19 -1.65 -6.93 12.09
CA SER A 19 -0.80 -7.87 12.84
C SER A 19 0.20 -8.65 11.96
N SER A 20 -0.26 -9.26 10.87
CA SER A 20 0.64 -10.03 9.99
C SER A 20 1.69 -9.17 9.27
N CYS A 21 1.41 -7.91 8.93
CA CYS A 21 2.42 -7.02 8.36
C CYS A 21 3.39 -6.53 9.44
N THR A 22 2.91 -6.29 10.65
CA THR A 22 3.75 -5.92 11.79
C THR A 22 4.73 -7.03 12.16
N GLU A 23 4.32 -8.30 12.09
CA GLU A 23 5.22 -9.46 12.30
C GLU A 23 6.43 -9.49 11.34
N VAL A 24 6.34 -8.82 10.19
CA VAL A 24 7.42 -8.75 9.19
C VAL A 24 8.02 -7.35 9.07
N GLY A 25 7.85 -6.49 10.08
CA GLY A 25 8.54 -5.21 10.18
C GLY A 25 7.84 -4.02 9.50
N SER A 26 6.49 -3.98 9.48
CA SER A 26 5.75 -2.87 8.86
C SER A 26 5.98 -1.51 9.53
N GLU A 27 6.32 -1.48 10.81
CA GLU A 27 6.57 -0.25 11.54
C GLU A 27 7.90 0.37 11.09
N GLU A 28 8.95 -0.44 11.00
CA GLU A 28 10.27 -0.09 10.48
C GLU A 28 10.16 0.36 9.02
N LEU A 29 9.39 -0.35 8.20
CA LEU A 29 9.11 0.05 6.82
C LEU A 29 8.41 1.43 6.78
N THR A 30 7.43 1.65 7.65
CA THR A 30 6.72 2.93 7.70
C THR A 30 7.66 4.07 8.07
N GLN A 31 8.55 3.85 9.04
CA GLN A 31 9.55 4.83 9.45
C GLN A 31 10.56 5.11 8.34
N ALA A 32 11.05 4.07 7.66
CA ALA A 32 11.98 4.20 6.54
C ALA A 32 11.37 5.01 5.38
N ILE A 33 10.14 4.69 4.96
CA ILE A 33 9.45 5.44 3.88
C ILE A 33 9.26 6.91 4.29
N ARG A 34 8.82 7.19 5.52
CA ARG A 34 8.63 8.56 5.99
C ARG A 34 9.93 9.35 6.11
N LYS A 35 11.01 8.67 6.51
CA LYS A 35 12.35 9.26 6.55
C LYS A 35 12.81 9.66 5.14
N GLU A 36 12.68 8.77 4.16
CA GLU A 36 13.02 9.06 2.76
C GLU A 36 12.21 10.24 2.20
N ILE A 37 10.90 10.30 2.48
CA ILE A 37 10.05 11.43 2.09
C ILE A 37 10.55 12.75 2.70
N SER A 38 10.89 12.75 3.98
CA SER A 38 11.34 13.95 4.70
C SER A 38 12.74 14.40 4.30
N ASP A 39 13.70 13.48 4.18
CA ASP A 39 15.07 13.78 3.78
C ASP A 39 15.13 14.41 2.38
N ARG A 40 14.20 14.02 1.50
CA ARG A 40 14.05 14.53 0.14
C ARG A 40 13.13 15.74 0.04
N GLN A 41 12.52 16.17 1.15
CA GLN A 41 11.62 17.33 1.24
C GLN A 41 10.40 17.24 0.32
N VAL A 42 9.84 16.04 0.17
CA VAL A 42 8.69 15.77 -0.74
C VAL A 42 7.38 15.50 0.00
N ASP A 43 7.30 15.84 1.29
CA ASP A 43 6.11 15.69 2.15
C ASP A 43 4.85 16.35 1.60
N ASP A 44 4.99 17.46 0.86
CA ASP A 44 3.87 18.17 0.24
C ASP A 44 3.23 17.38 -0.93
N THR A 45 4.02 16.49 -1.55
CA THR A 45 3.61 15.71 -2.73
C THR A 45 3.33 14.23 -2.43
N ILE A 46 3.87 13.68 -1.35
CA ILE A 46 3.66 12.28 -0.95
C ILE A 46 3.09 12.24 0.47
N HIS A 47 1.80 11.90 0.56
CA HIS A 47 1.14 11.69 1.85
C HIS A 47 1.15 10.22 2.24
N THR A 48 1.35 9.91 3.52
CA THR A 48 1.31 8.53 4.05
C THR A 48 0.18 8.35 5.04
N THR A 49 -0.48 7.18 5.00
CA THR A 49 -1.46 6.78 6.00
C THR A 49 -1.19 5.35 6.46
N ARG A 50 -1.12 5.15 7.78
CA ARG A 50 -1.10 3.80 8.35
C ARG A 50 -2.50 3.21 8.25
N THR A 51 -2.59 1.99 7.75
CA THR A 51 -3.85 1.23 7.69
C THR A 51 -3.78 0.00 8.57
N ARG A 52 -4.93 -0.65 8.76
CA ARG A 52 -5.00 -2.05 9.20
C ARG A 52 -5.14 -2.96 7.97
N CYS A 53 -5.42 -4.24 8.23
CA CYS A 53 -5.47 -5.28 7.21
C CYS A 53 -6.31 -4.90 5.98
N ASN A 54 -5.73 -5.10 4.80
CA ASN A 54 -6.39 -4.91 3.50
C ASN A 54 -6.86 -6.23 2.86
N GLY A 55 -6.85 -7.34 3.60
CA GLY A 55 -7.28 -8.66 3.12
C GLY A 55 -6.23 -9.43 2.30
N ARG A 56 -4.99 -8.95 2.27
CA ARG A 56 -3.88 -9.50 1.48
C ARG A 56 -2.69 -9.95 2.36
N CYS A 57 -2.95 -10.64 3.47
CA CYS A 57 -1.88 -11.04 4.41
C CYS A 57 -0.79 -11.95 3.80
N HIS A 58 -1.09 -12.67 2.72
CA HIS A 58 -0.08 -13.44 1.96
C HIS A 58 0.93 -12.54 1.24
N ASP A 59 0.59 -11.28 0.99
CA ASP A 59 1.44 -10.31 0.28
C ASP A 59 2.25 -9.45 1.28
N LYS A 60 2.23 -9.77 2.58
CA LYS A 60 2.88 -8.96 3.62
C LYS A 60 4.38 -8.72 3.30
N CYS A 61 4.92 -7.52 3.52
CA CYS A 61 4.23 -6.31 3.94
C CYS A 61 3.51 -5.60 2.78
N VAL A 62 2.26 -5.18 3.01
CA VAL A 62 1.40 -4.57 1.97
C VAL A 62 1.49 -3.04 2.00
N VAL A 63 1.75 -2.46 0.83
CA VAL A 63 1.71 -1.00 0.59
C VAL A 63 0.87 -0.73 -0.66
N ILE A 64 0.10 0.37 -0.65
CA ILE A 64 -0.76 0.77 -1.78
C ILE A 64 -0.46 2.21 -2.14
N ALA A 65 -0.22 2.50 -3.42
CA ALA A 65 0.00 3.85 -3.93
C ALA A 65 -1.17 4.31 -4.81
N TYR A 66 -1.89 5.32 -4.35
CA TYR A 66 -2.87 6.07 -5.14
C TYR A 66 -2.23 7.35 -5.72
N PRO A 67 -2.76 7.89 -6.84
CA PRO A 67 -4.00 7.50 -7.53
C PRO A 67 -3.88 6.30 -8.46
N LYS A 68 -2.67 5.84 -8.79
CA LYS A 68 -2.44 4.73 -9.71
C LYS A 68 -3.14 3.43 -9.31
N GLY A 69 -3.39 3.21 -8.02
CA GLY A 69 -3.94 1.96 -7.53
C GLY A 69 -2.95 0.80 -7.66
N THR A 70 -1.65 1.08 -7.53
CA THR A 70 -0.64 0.02 -7.50
C THR A 70 -0.54 -0.53 -6.09
N TRP A 71 -0.67 -1.85 -5.96
CA TRP A 71 -0.47 -2.59 -4.72
C TRP A 71 0.87 -3.29 -4.77
N TYR A 72 1.56 -3.30 -3.65
CA TYR A 72 2.86 -3.90 -3.50
C TYR A 72 2.87 -5.01 -2.45
N LYS A 73 3.74 -5.99 -2.65
CA LYS A 73 3.97 -7.15 -1.78
C LYS A 73 5.40 -7.16 -1.27
N ASP A 74 5.62 -7.77 -0.10
CA ASP A 74 6.96 -8.05 0.44
C ASP A 74 7.87 -6.80 0.46
N LEU A 75 7.33 -5.63 0.78
CA LEU A 75 8.18 -4.46 1.00
C LEU A 75 8.91 -4.59 2.33
N LYS A 76 10.19 -4.24 2.31
CA LYS A 76 11.07 -4.23 3.48
C LYS A 76 11.65 -2.83 3.69
N PRO A 77 12.16 -2.49 4.88
CA PRO A 77 12.72 -1.17 5.14
C PRO A 77 13.78 -0.73 4.10
N GLU A 78 14.59 -1.66 3.59
CA GLU A 78 15.58 -1.42 2.54
C GLU A 78 14.97 -1.02 1.18
N ASP A 79 13.71 -1.36 0.93
CA ASP A 79 12.98 -0.97 -0.29
C ASP A 79 12.49 0.48 -0.24
N ALA A 80 12.59 1.19 0.88
CA ALA A 80 12.01 2.52 1.04
C ALA A 80 12.54 3.54 0.04
N SER A 81 13.86 3.57 -0.16
CA SER A 81 14.52 4.49 -1.10
C SER A 81 14.09 4.25 -2.56
N PRO A 82 14.26 3.03 -3.13
CA PRO A 82 13.83 2.76 -4.51
C PRO A 82 12.30 2.87 -4.68
N PHE A 83 11.52 2.58 -3.64
CA PHE A 83 10.07 2.80 -3.67
C PHE A 83 9.73 4.30 -3.82
N VAL A 84 10.34 5.18 -3.03
CA VAL A 84 10.12 6.63 -3.12
C VAL A 84 10.63 7.16 -4.48
N ASP A 85 11.75 6.66 -5.00
CA ASP A 85 12.21 6.98 -6.36
C ASP A 85 11.12 6.67 -7.40
N SER A 86 10.48 5.50 -7.31
CA SER A 86 9.42 5.11 -8.24
C SER A 86 8.20 6.04 -8.16
N LEU A 87 7.87 6.57 -6.97
CA LEU A 87 6.79 7.54 -6.81
C LEU A 87 7.16 8.88 -7.45
N LEU A 88 8.37 9.37 -7.22
CA LEU A 88 8.84 10.64 -7.78
C LEU A 88 8.95 10.60 -9.32
N ALA A 89 9.36 9.46 -9.88
CA ALA A 89 9.35 9.20 -11.31
C ALA A 89 7.92 9.02 -11.88
N ASN A 90 6.90 8.93 -11.01
CA ASN A 90 5.55 8.53 -11.37
C ASN A 90 5.55 7.22 -12.18
N GLU A 91 6.30 6.22 -11.71
CA GLU A 91 6.42 4.87 -12.25
C GLU A 91 5.90 3.85 -11.21
N ALA A 92 6.17 2.56 -11.39
CA ALA A 92 5.85 1.53 -10.41
C ALA A 92 7.16 0.83 -10.02
N TYR A 93 7.33 0.50 -8.75
CA TYR A 93 8.43 -0.38 -8.33
C TYR A 93 8.09 -1.83 -8.71
N THR A 94 8.38 -2.17 -9.97
CA THR A 94 7.84 -3.33 -10.71
C THR A 94 8.06 -4.66 -10.01
N GLU A 95 9.23 -4.86 -9.39
CA GLU A 95 9.62 -6.10 -8.73
C GLU A 95 8.70 -6.48 -7.56
N LYS A 96 8.09 -5.48 -6.94
CA LYS A 96 7.24 -5.64 -5.76
C LYS A 96 5.76 -5.51 -6.07
N VAL A 97 5.34 -5.35 -7.33
CA VAL A 97 3.93 -5.20 -7.67
C VAL A 97 3.16 -6.50 -7.39
N SER A 98 2.04 -6.39 -6.69
CA SER A 98 1.09 -7.48 -6.46
C SER A 98 -0.15 -7.33 -7.33
N HIS A 99 -0.69 -6.11 -7.42
CA HIS A 99 -1.86 -5.79 -8.24
C HIS A 99 -1.72 -4.39 -8.84
N SER A 100 -2.26 -4.20 -10.03
CA SER A 100 -2.33 -2.91 -10.70
C SER A 100 -3.77 -2.63 -11.10
N PHE A 101 -4.25 -1.41 -10.85
CA PHE A 101 -5.55 -0.97 -11.34
C PHE A 101 -5.44 -0.53 -12.80
N LEU A 102 -6.22 -1.15 -13.69
CA LEU A 102 -6.24 -0.87 -15.12
C LEU A 102 -7.58 -0.27 -15.57
N GLY A 103 -8.05 0.76 -14.87
CA GLY A 103 -9.24 1.54 -15.25
C GLY A 103 -10.59 0.92 -14.89
N ASP A 104 -10.80 -0.38 -15.16
CA ASP A 104 -12.04 -1.10 -14.87
C ASP A 104 -11.90 -2.14 -13.74
N GLY A 105 -10.67 -2.45 -13.34
CA GLY A 105 -10.41 -3.44 -12.30
C GLY A 105 -8.95 -3.62 -11.95
N PHE A 106 -8.70 -4.46 -10.94
CA PHE A 106 -7.35 -4.84 -10.53
C PHE A 106 -6.89 -6.08 -11.28
N VAL A 107 -5.72 -6.00 -11.89
CA VAL A 107 -5.00 -7.13 -12.47
C VAL A 107 -3.92 -7.58 -11.49
N ARG A 108 -3.92 -8.87 -11.19
CA ARG A 108 -2.94 -9.51 -10.31
C ARG A 108 -1.67 -9.86 -11.09
N ALA A 109 -0.51 -9.52 -10.54
CA ALA A 109 0.78 -9.88 -11.13
C ALA A 109 1.04 -11.40 -11.05
N GLU A 110 1.91 -11.91 -11.91
CA GLU A 110 2.30 -13.31 -11.93
C GLU A 110 2.92 -13.76 -10.58
N GLY A 111 2.63 -14.99 -10.17
CA GLY A 111 3.13 -15.57 -8.91
C GLY A 111 2.49 -15.00 -7.63
N VAL A 112 1.62 -14.01 -7.72
CA VAL A 112 0.88 -13.48 -6.56
C VAL A 112 -0.27 -14.43 -6.23
N VAL A 113 -0.47 -14.78 -4.96
CA VAL A 113 -1.48 -15.76 -4.53
C VAL A 113 -2.90 -15.26 -4.81
N ALA A 114 -3.76 -16.14 -5.36
CA ALA A 114 -5.15 -15.82 -5.62
C ALA A 114 -5.92 -15.64 -4.31
N GLY A 115 -6.75 -14.60 -4.24
CA GLY A 115 -7.72 -14.49 -3.15
C GLY A 115 -8.87 -15.49 -3.33
N VAL A 116 -9.65 -15.69 -2.26
CA VAL A 116 -10.92 -16.42 -2.36
C VAL A 116 -12.01 -15.48 -2.87
N THR A 117 -12.95 -16.01 -3.65
CA THR A 117 -14.14 -15.27 -4.07
C THR A 117 -14.98 -14.91 -2.83
N LYS A 118 -15.67 -13.77 -2.92
CA LYS A 118 -16.63 -13.34 -1.90
C LYS A 118 -17.91 -14.17 -2.03
N ASP A 119 -17.96 -15.28 -1.33
CA ASP A 119 -19.19 -16.08 -1.17
C ASP A 119 -20.30 -15.26 -0.48
N LYS A 120 -21.55 -15.42 -0.95
CA LYS A 120 -22.69 -14.60 -0.52
C LYS A 120 -22.99 -14.78 0.97
N GLU A 121 -23.01 -16.00 1.47
CA GLU A 121 -23.26 -16.29 2.90
C GLU A 121 -22.13 -15.73 3.76
N LYS A 122 -20.88 -15.93 3.32
CA LYS A 122 -19.71 -15.38 4.01
C LYS A 122 -19.77 -13.85 4.08
N VAL A 123 -20.17 -13.17 3.00
CA VAL A 123 -20.35 -11.72 2.96
C VAL A 123 -21.41 -11.27 3.95
N ILE A 124 -22.60 -11.88 3.94
CA ILE A 124 -23.69 -11.55 4.88
C ILE A 124 -23.18 -11.64 6.32
N ARG A 125 -22.53 -12.74 6.66
CA ARG A 125 -21.98 -12.99 8.00
C ARG A 125 -20.95 -11.92 8.42
N VAL A 126 -19.97 -11.60 7.57
CA VAL A 126 -18.90 -10.66 7.95
C VAL A 126 -19.33 -9.19 7.90
N SER A 127 -20.30 -8.86 7.05
CA SER A 127 -20.85 -7.51 6.94
C SER A 127 -21.83 -7.17 8.07
N LYS A 128 -22.20 -8.15 8.92
CA LYS A 128 -23.23 -8.00 9.96
C LYS A 128 -24.57 -7.48 9.39
N ILE A 129 -24.82 -7.76 8.11
CA ILE A 129 -26.08 -7.46 7.44
C ILE A 129 -27.06 -8.54 7.91
N LYS A 130 -28.13 -8.12 8.57
CA LYS A 130 -29.21 -9.02 9.01
C LYS A 130 -29.99 -9.54 7.81
#